data_AF-A0A948CC38-F1
#
_entry.id   AF-A0A948CC38-F1
#
_cell.length_a   1.000
_cell.length_b   1.000
_cell.length_c   1.000
_cell.angle_alpha   90.00
_cell.angle_beta   90.00
_cell.angle_gamma   90.00
#
_symmetry.space_group_name_H-M   'P 1'
#
loop_
_entity.id
_entity.type
_entity.pdbx_description
1 polymer ?
#
loop_
_entity_poly.entity_id
_entity_poly.type
_entity_poly.pdbx_seq_one_letter_code
_entity_poly.pdbx_strand_id
1 'polypeptide(L)'
;MNGEYETPELTALRELHRITMLVNSARDLVDVLHTAAQGVIDVIGFDAVVVNMLTDQDEFEAVTVLGPPHEALIGTRNSRDALLSEVEAGEVWGQLAFVPEGSIVHDPSMAS
;
A
#
# COMPACT_ATOMS: atom_id res chain seq x y z
N MET A 1 -0.06 6.34 -51.28
CA MET A 1 -0.75 6.11 -49.99
C MET A 1 -0.17 4.83 -49.42
N ASN A 2 0.84 4.93 -48.56
CA ASN A 2 1.51 3.78 -47.95
C ASN A 2 1.00 3.65 -46.53
N GLY A 3 0.07 2.72 -46.28
CA GLY A 3 -0.32 2.31 -44.94
C GLY A 3 0.75 1.34 -44.43
N GLU A 4 1.60 1.83 -43.53
CA GLU A 4 2.54 1.00 -42.77
C GLU A 4 1.72 0.04 -41.90
N TYR A 5 1.76 -1.25 -42.22
CA TYR A 5 1.34 -2.30 -41.30
C TYR A 5 2.41 -2.38 -40.20
N GLU A 6 2.17 -1.78 -39.04
CA GLU A 6 2.92 -2.13 -37.84
C GLU A 6 2.84 -3.66 -37.67
N THR A 7 3.99 -4.32 -37.66
CA THR A 7 4.00 -5.78 -37.49
C THR A 7 3.47 -6.11 -36.08
N PRO A 8 2.57 -7.10 -35.94
CA PRO A 8 2.04 -7.51 -34.63
C PRO A 8 3.13 -7.76 -33.57
N GLU A 9 4.31 -8.18 -34.02
CA GLU A 9 5.51 -8.42 -33.21
C GLU A 9 6.05 -7.14 -32.53
N LEU A 10 6.10 -6.00 -33.24
CA LEU A 10 6.55 -4.73 -32.67
C LEU A 10 5.56 -4.20 -31.63
N THR A 11 4.26 -4.42 -31.84
CA THR A 11 3.21 -4.05 -30.89
C THR A 11 3.34 -4.86 -29.60
N ALA A 12 3.49 -6.19 -29.73
CA ALA A 12 3.65 -7.08 -28.58
C ALA A 12 4.91 -6.75 -27.74
N LEU A 13 6.03 -6.42 -28.39
CA LEU A 13 7.27 -6.07 -27.71
C LEU A 13 7.15 -4.75 -26.92
N ARG A 14 6.44 -3.75 -27.46
CA ARG A 14 6.20 -2.47 -26.76
C ARG A 14 5.28 -2.64 -25.56
N GLU A 15 4.23 -3.46 -25.68
CA GLU A 15 3.38 -3.77 -24.54
C GLU A 15 4.15 -4.53 -23.45
N LEU A 16 4.97 -5.52 -23.82
CA LEU A 16 5.82 -6.21 -22.85
C LEU A 16 6.82 -5.27 -22.17
N HIS A 17 7.44 -4.35 -22.92
CA HIS A 17 8.35 -3.35 -22.37
C HIS A 17 7.63 -2.38 -21.42
N ARG A 18 6.42 -1.92 -21.79
CA ARG A 18 5.58 -1.06 -20.95
C ARG A 18 5.19 -1.75 -19.64
N ILE A 19 4.78 -3.01 -19.69
CA ILE A 19 4.47 -3.82 -18.51
C ILE A 19 5.73 -3.97 -17.64
N THR A 20 6.87 -4.26 -18.24
CA THR A 20 8.15 -4.40 -17.51
C THR A 20 8.54 -3.10 -16.81
N MET A 21 8.38 -1.95 -17.49
CA MET A 21 8.62 -0.63 -16.92
C MET A 21 7.66 -0.32 -15.76
N LEU A 22 6.37 -0.58 -15.94
CA LEU A 22 5.37 -0.37 -14.89
C LEU A 22 5.68 -1.22 -13.64
N VAL A 23 6.04 -2.48 -13.84
CA VAL A 23 6.43 -3.39 -12.76
C VAL A 23 7.71 -2.91 -12.07
N ASN A 24 8.69 -2.38 -12.81
CA ASN A 24 9.91 -1.83 -12.22
C ASN A 24 9.64 -0.53 -11.44
N SER A 25 8.82 0.39 -11.95
CA SER A 25 8.47 1.62 -11.24
C SER A 25 7.69 1.34 -9.95
N ALA A 26 6.83 0.32 -9.94
CA ALA A 26 6.17 -0.13 -8.72
C ALA A 26 7.18 -0.68 -7.69
N ARG A 27 8.19 -1.43 -8.13
CA ARG A 27 9.29 -1.89 -7.26
C ARG A 27 10.09 -0.71 -6.70
N ASP A 28 10.45 0.27 -7.53
CA ASP A 28 11.17 1.46 -7.08
C ASP A 28 10.37 2.23 -6.01
N LEU A 29 9.05 2.36 -6.18
CA LEU A 29 8.20 3.00 -5.18
C LEU A 29 8.17 2.20 -3.87
N VAL A 30 8.00 0.88 -3.93
CA VAL A 30 8.03 0.02 -2.75
C VAL A 30 9.38 0.13 -2.03
N ASP A 31 10.50 0.21 -2.75
CA ASP A 31 11.82 0.39 -2.15
C ASP A 31 11.98 1.75 -1.45
N VAL A 32 11.42 2.82 -2.03
CA VAL A 32 11.35 4.14 -1.41
C VAL A 32 10.49 4.12 -0.14
N LEU A 33 9.31 3.49 -0.19
CA LEU A 33 8.41 3.36 0.95
C LEU A 33 9.01 2.50 2.06
N HIS A 34 9.71 1.42 1.71
CA HIS A 34 10.48 0.59 2.63
C HIS A 34 11.56 1.41 3.34
N THR A 35 12.29 2.24 2.61
CA THR A 35 13.31 3.12 3.19
C THR A 35 12.70 4.12 4.18
N ALA A 36 11.56 4.71 3.84
CA ALA A 36 10.84 5.61 4.74
C ALA A 36 10.33 4.89 6.00
N ALA A 37 9.72 3.71 5.84
CA ALA A 37 9.23 2.89 6.95
C ALA A 37 10.38 2.45 7.88
N GLN A 38 11.54 2.11 7.33
CA GLN A 38 12.72 1.76 8.13
C GLN A 38 13.16 2.95 9.00
N GLY A 39 13.15 4.17 8.45
CA GLY A 39 13.45 5.37 9.23
C GLY A 39 12.49 5.61 10.40
N VAL A 40 11.21 5.22 10.26
CA VAL A 40 10.23 5.30 11.35
C VAL A 40 10.57 4.34 12.49
N ILE A 41 10.88 3.08 12.19
CA ILE A 41 11.32 2.10 13.19
C ILE A 41 12.58 2.60 13.89
N ASP A 42 13.59 3.02 13.12
CA ASP A 42 14.91 3.36 13.66
C ASP A 42 14.89 4.62 14.55
N VAL A 43 13.99 5.58 14.28
CA VAL A 43 13.95 6.88 14.97
C VAL A 43 12.89 6.95 16.05
N ILE A 44 11.70 6.37 15.82
CA ILE A 44 10.56 6.49 16.74
C ILE A 44 10.49 5.28 17.68
N GLY A 45 11.04 4.13 17.28
CA GLY A 45 11.12 2.94 18.13
C GLY A 45 9.84 2.10 18.16
N PHE A 46 9.00 2.20 17.12
CA PHE A 46 7.89 1.27 16.94
C PHE A 46 8.39 -0.13 16.55
N ASP A 47 7.75 -1.17 17.07
CA ASP A 47 8.10 -2.57 16.77
C ASP A 47 7.75 -2.96 15.33
N ALA A 48 6.77 -2.29 14.72
CA ALA A 48 6.34 -2.55 13.35
C ALA A 48 5.80 -1.28 12.68
N VAL A 49 5.88 -1.25 11.35
CA VAL A 49 5.34 -0.18 10.49
C VAL A 49 4.69 -0.80 9.27
N VAL A 50 3.49 -0.33 8.93
CA VAL A 50 2.75 -0.69 7.71
C VAL A 50 2.50 0.56 6.89
N VAL A 51 2.81 0.50 5.60
CA VAL A 51 2.43 1.54 4.62
C VAL A 51 1.31 1.00 3.76
N ASN A 52 0.19 1.70 3.77
CA ASN A 52 -0.99 1.38 2.97
C ASN A 52 -1.12 2.34 1.79
N MET A 53 -1.46 1.83 0.61
CA MET A 53 -1.77 2.63 -0.57
C MET A 53 -3.24 2.47 -0.96
N LEU A 54 -3.90 3.59 -1.28
CA LEU A 54 -5.26 3.57 -1.79
C LEU A 54 -5.25 3.03 -3.22
N THR A 55 -6.10 2.04 -3.48
CA THR A 55 -6.30 1.41 -4.78
C THR A 55 -7.44 2.07 -5.55
N ASP A 56 -7.55 1.78 -6.85
CA ASP A 56 -8.66 2.24 -7.70
C ASP A 56 -10.04 1.68 -7.26
N GLN A 57 -10.05 0.71 -6.34
CA GLN A 57 -11.25 0.08 -5.77
C GLN A 57 -11.69 0.73 -4.45
N ASP A 58 -11.09 1.86 -4.06
CA ASP A 58 -11.33 2.56 -2.78
C ASP A 58 -11.00 1.71 -1.53
N GLU A 59 -10.01 0.83 -1.69
CA GLU A 59 -9.44 0.00 -0.63
C GLU A 59 -7.99 0.38 -0.38
N PHE A 60 -7.56 0.30 0.87
CA PHE A 60 -6.16 0.41 1.25
C PHE A 60 -5.48 -0.97 1.21
N GLU A 61 -4.42 -1.08 0.43
CA GLU A 61 -3.56 -2.28 0.36
C GLU A 61 -2.24 -2.04 1.09
N ALA A 62 -1.84 -2.97 1.96
CA ALA A 62 -0.55 -2.95 2.62
C ALA A 62 0.59 -3.30 1.66
N VAL A 63 1.32 -2.28 1.19
CA VAL A 63 2.40 -2.40 0.19
C VAL A 63 3.79 -2.53 0.80
N THR A 64 3.95 -2.18 2.07
CA THR A 64 5.22 -2.29 2.81
C THR A 64 4.91 -2.61 4.25
N VAL A 65 5.54 -3.66 4.78
CA VAL A 65 5.42 -4.07 6.18
C VAL A 65 6.80 -4.34 6.73
N LEU A 66 7.14 -3.68 7.83
CA LEU A 66 8.36 -3.91 8.60
C LEU A 66 7.98 -4.29 10.02
N GLY A 67 8.71 -5.22 10.62
CA GLY A 67 8.46 -5.70 11.98
C GLY A 67 7.37 -6.78 12.09
N PRO A 68 7.28 -7.48 13.22
CA PRO A 68 6.34 -8.58 13.42
C PRO A 68 4.89 -8.10 13.69
N PRO A 69 3.86 -8.86 13.25
CA PRO A 69 3.91 -10.04 12.39
C PRO A 69 3.79 -9.68 10.90
N HIS A 70 4.94 -9.53 10.23
CA HIS A 70 5.04 -9.11 8.83
C HIS A 70 4.22 -9.95 7.84
N GLU A 71 4.20 -11.27 7.97
CA GLU A 71 3.60 -12.18 6.98
C GLU A 71 2.07 -12.11 6.92
N ALA A 72 1.43 -11.79 8.05
CA ALA A 72 -0.04 -11.76 8.14
C ALA A 72 -0.63 -10.47 7.55
N LEU A 73 0.20 -9.46 7.29
CA LEU A 73 -0.25 -8.11 6.95
C LEU A 73 0.05 -7.72 5.51
N ILE A 74 1.08 -8.29 4.87
CA ILE A 74 1.43 -7.97 3.47
C ILE A 74 0.29 -8.38 2.53
N GLY A 75 -0.16 -7.45 1.68
CA GLY A 75 -1.22 -7.68 0.71
C GLY A 75 -2.63 -7.75 1.32
N THR A 76 -2.78 -7.52 2.63
CA THR A 76 -4.10 -7.31 3.23
C THR A 76 -4.74 -6.05 2.69
N ARG A 77 -6.07 -6.09 2.58
CA ARG A 77 -6.88 -4.99 2.08
C ARG A 77 -7.95 -4.63 3.08
N ASN A 78 -8.06 -3.33 3.35
CA ASN A 78 -9.09 -2.77 4.21
C ASN A 78 -9.87 -1.71 3.43
N SER A 79 -11.19 -1.66 3.63
CA SER A 79 -11.97 -0.56 3.06
C SER A 79 -11.45 0.77 3.60
N ARG A 80 -11.51 1.81 2.76
CA ARG A 80 -11.08 3.15 3.15
C ARG A 80 -11.81 3.66 4.39
N ASP A 81 -13.13 3.49 4.44
CA ASP A 81 -13.96 3.96 5.54
C ASP A 81 -13.59 3.26 6.85
N ALA A 82 -13.31 1.95 6.83
CA ALA A 82 -12.90 1.22 8.01
C ALA A 82 -11.59 1.78 8.58
N LEU A 83 -10.54 1.93 7.76
CA LEU A 83 -9.25 2.43 8.23
C LEU A 83 -9.35 3.88 8.72
N LEU A 84 -10.10 4.73 8.02
CA LEU A 84 -10.30 6.11 8.44
C LEU A 84 -11.08 6.19 9.76
N SER A 85 -12.07 5.33 9.97
CA SER A 85 -12.83 5.29 11.23
C SER A 85 -11.95 4.90 12.44
N GLU A 86 -10.96 4.03 12.24
CA GLU A 86 -9.98 3.67 13.27
C GLU A 86 -9.08 4.85 13.63
N VAL A 87 -8.62 5.60 12.62
CA VAL A 87 -7.81 6.81 12.80
C VAL A 87 -8.59 7.91 13.52
N GLU A 88 -9.87 8.11 13.15
CA GLU A 88 -10.76 9.10 13.77
C GLU A 88 -11.14 8.75 15.22
N ALA A 89 -11.12 7.46 15.59
CA ALA A 89 -11.30 7.03 16.97
C ALA A 89 -10.09 7.35 17.86
N GLY A 90 -8.93 7.68 17.28
CA GLY A 90 -7.72 8.06 17.98
C GLY A 90 -7.61 9.54 18.35
N GLU A 91 -6.53 9.88 19.03
CA GLU A 91 -6.13 11.26 19.31
C GLU A 91 -5.41 11.85 18.07
N VAL A 92 -6.05 12.81 17.41
CA VAL A 92 -5.52 13.43 16.17
C VAL A 92 -4.52 14.55 16.48
N TRP A 93 -3.30 14.39 15.99
CA TRP A 93 -2.18 15.35 16.06
C TRP A 93 -1.87 15.93 14.68
N GLY A 94 -2.87 16.57 14.06
CA GLY A 94 -2.76 17.10 12.71
C GLY A 94 -2.83 16.00 11.65
N GLN A 95 -1.70 15.67 11.03
CA GLN A 95 -1.61 14.59 10.02
C GLN A 95 -1.33 13.21 10.61
N LEU A 96 -1.11 13.13 11.92
CA LEU A 96 -0.88 11.90 12.66
C LEU A 96 -2.07 11.65 13.58
N ALA A 97 -2.34 10.39 13.91
CA ALA A 97 -3.24 10.03 14.98
C ALA A 97 -2.59 8.97 15.86
N PHE A 98 -2.80 9.08 17.17
CA PHE A 98 -2.45 8.03 18.11
C PHE A 98 -3.71 7.27 18.50
N VAL A 99 -3.76 5.98 18.19
CA VAL A 99 -4.89 5.11 18.55
C VAL A 99 -4.45 4.22 19.72
N PRO A 100 -4.89 4.47 20.96
CA PRO A 100 -4.62 3.58 22.07
C PRO A 100 -5.21 2.20 21.85
N GLU A 101 -4.56 1.16 22.37
CA GLU A 101 -5.11 -0.19 22.40
C GLU A 101 -6.51 -0.19 23.05
N GLY A 102 -7.48 -0.86 22.40
CA GLY A 102 -8.87 -0.93 22.86
C GLY A 102 -9.77 0.24 22.43
N SER A 103 -9.27 1.22 21.67
CA SER A 103 -10.06 2.34 21.15
C SER A 103 -10.94 1.96 19.95
N ILE A 104 -10.58 0.86 19.25
CA ILE A 104 -11.32 0.34 18.11
C ILE A 104 -12.34 -0.67 18.63
N VAL A 105 -13.63 -0.35 18.51
CA VAL A 105 -14.71 -1.33 18.67
C VAL A 105 -14.84 -2.08 17.34
N HIS A 106 -14.19 -3.24 17.22
CA HIS A 106 -14.44 -4.11 16.07
C HIS A 106 -15.91 -4.53 16.08
N ASP A 107 -16.67 -4.11 15.07
CA ASP A 107 -17.97 -4.70 14.79
C ASP A 107 -17.74 -6.13 14.29
N PRO A 108 -18.15 -7.17 15.04
CA PRO A 108 -17.90 -8.56 14.66
C PRO A 108 -18.60 -8.97 13.34
N SER A 109 -19.43 -8.13 12.72
CA SER A 109 -20.04 -8.43 11.42
C SER A 109 -19.13 -8.19 10.20
N MET A 110 -17.96 -7.56 10.37
CA MET A 110 -17.05 -7.20 9.26
C MET A 110 -15.93 -8.22 9.00
N ALA A 111 -15.82 -9.26 9.85
CA ALA A 111 -14.96 -10.41 9.61
C ALA A 111 -15.79 -11.52 8.93
N SER A 112 -15.81 -11.56 7.61
CA SER A 112 -16.36 -12.69 6.83
C SER A 112 -15.58 -12.91 5.56
#